data_AF-A0A7C3T6G3-F1
#
_entry.id   AF-A0A7C3T6G3-F1
#
_cell.length_a   1.000
_cell.length_b   1.000
_cell.length_c   1.000
_cell.angle_alpha   90.00
_cell.angle_beta   90.00
_cell.angle_gamma   90.00
#
_symmetry.space_group_name_H-M   'P 1'
#
loop_
_entity.id
_entity.type
_entity.pdbx_description
1 polymer ?
#
loop_
_entity_poly.entity_id
_entity_poly.type
_entity_poly.pdbx_seq_one_letter_code
_entity_poly.pdbx_strand_id
1 'polypeptide(L)'
;MLRELFQFERADLDFGIYRIMNHKRAVIERFITTDLPQAITEELERGALAEQTQAAQALEAARKKVLEALGDDALDTSGNLAEAYRNTKAGKEYLEAQSRAKGSRGREALEADIYNHLYTFFSRYWQEGDFISRRRYSKKERYAIPYNGEEVY
;
A
#
# COMPACT_ATOMS: atom_id res chain seq x y z
N MET A 1 9.93 6.61 -12.04
CA MET A 1 9.40 7.46 -10.95
C MET A 1 10.40 7.80 -9.85
N LEU A 2 10.73 6.92 -8.88
CA LEU A 2 11.64 7.33 -7.76
C LEU A 2 13.07 7.65 -8.24
N ARG A 3 13.61 6.89 -9.20
CA ARG A 3 14.92 7.13 -9.79
C ARG A 3 15.03 8.48 -10.51
N GLU A 4 13.97 8.85 -11.22
CA GLU A 4 13.85 10.16 -11.89
C GLU A 4 13.72 11.29 -10.87
N LEU A 5 12.94 11.07 -9.80
CA LEU A 5 12.78 12.03 -8.72
C LEU A 5 14.13 12.39 -8.10
N PHE A 6 14.94 11.38 -7.79
CA PHE A 6 16.27 11.56 -7.23
C PHE A 6 17.32 11.99 -8.27
N GLN A 7 16.92 12.27 -9.50
CA GLN A 7 17.77 12.80 -10.57
C GLN A 7 19.06 12.00 -10.75
N PHE A 8 18.98 10.67 -10.67
CA PHE A 8 20.15 9.77 -10.76
C PHE A 8 21.00 9.99 -12.01
N GLU A 9 20.39 10.42 -13.10
CA GLU A 9 21.06 10.72 -14.38
C GLU A 9 21.95 11.97 -14.34
N ARG A 10 21.84 12.82 -13.29
CA ARG A 10 22.68 14.02 -13.11
C ARG A 10 23.96 13.71 -12.33
N ALA A 11 24.66 12.64 -12.73
CA ALA A 11 25.81 12.10 -12.01
C ALA A 11 27.00 13.07 -11.86
N ASP A 12 27.07 14.11 -12.69
CA ASP A 12 28.21 15.04 -12.76
C ASP A 12 28.11 16.22 -11.77
N LEU A 13 27.02 16.31 -11.00
CA LEU A 13 26.86 17.36 -9.99
C LEU A 13 27.61 16.96 -8.71
N ASP A 14 28.67 17.70 -8.36
CA ASP A 14 29.55 17.39 -7.23
C ASP A 14 29.46 18.41 -6.08
N PHE A 15 28.25 18.91 -5.81
CA PHE A 15 27.95 19.90 -4.78
C PHE A 15 26.67 19.54 -4.01
N GLY A 16 26.50 20.07 -2.80
CA GLY A 16 25.30 19.85 -1.97
C GLY A 16 25.02 18.36 -1.71
N ILE A 17 23.74 17.95 -1.73
CA ILE A 17 23.38 16.55 -1.50
C ILE A 17 23.89 15.62 -2.60
N TYR A 18 24.18 16.13 -3.81
CA TYR A 18 24.61 15.30 -4.93
C TYR A 18 25.93 14.58 -4.66
N ARG A 19 26.83 15.19 -3.87
CA ARG A 19 28.07 14.54 -3.42
C ARG A 19 27.78 13.30 -2.58
N ILE A 20 26.84 13.40 -1.64
CA ILE A 20 26.42 12.29 -0.78
C ILE A 20 25.66 11.24 -1.61
N MET A 21 24.77 11.68 -2.49
CA MET A 21 24.00 10.81 -3.39
C MET A 21 24.92 10.04 -4.34
N ASN A 22 25.97 10.67 -4.86
CA ASN A 22 26.98 10.03 -5.69
C ASN A 22 27.80 9.01 -4.88
N HIS A 23 28.26 9.39 -3.69
CA HIS A 23 29.02 8.49 -2.82
C HIS A 23 28.19 7.28 -2.36
N LYS A 24 26.88 7.48 -2.12
CA LYS A 24 25.93 6.44 -1.69
C LYS A 24 25.08 5.88 -2.84
N ARG A 25 25.43 6.18 -4.09
CA ARG A 25 24.64 5.83 -5.28
C ARG A 25 24.26 4.36 -5.32
N ALA A 26 25.24 3.50 -5.08
CA ALA A 26 25.02 2.04 -5.05
C ALA A 26 24.05 1.61 -3.95
N VAL A 27 24.08 2.27 -2.78
CA VAL A 27 23.18 1.98 -1.66
C VAL A 27 21.75 2.41 -1.99
N ILE A 28 21.58 3.60 -2.57
CA ILE A 28 20.26 4.13 -2.92
C ILE A 28 19.67 3.36 -4.11
N GLU A 29 20.49 2.99 -5.10
CA GLU A 29 20.06 2.14 -6.21
C GLU A 29 19.60 0.78 -5.70
N ARG A 30 20.36 0.14 -4.80
CA ARG A 30 19.94 -1.12 -4.16
C ARG A 30 18.65 -0.95 -3.37
N PHE A 31 18.51 0.16 -2.65
CA PHE A 31 17.27 0.44 -1.92
C PHE A 31 16.07 0.52 -2.87
N ILE A 32 16.17 1.28 -3.96
CA ILE A 32 15.04 1.48 -4.90
C ILE A 32 14.72 0.20 -5.68
N THR A 33 15.75 -0.57 -6.08
CA THR A 33 15.58 -1.72 -6.99
C THR A 33 15.33 -3.04 -6.27
N THR A 34 15.82 -3.18 -5.03
CA THR A 34 15.82 -4.46 -4.30
C THR A 34 15.14 -4.31 -2.93
N ASP A 35 15.68 -3.47 -2.05
CA ASP A 35 15.26 -3.45 -0.64
C ASP A 35 13.80 -2.95 -0.49
N LEU A 36 13.41 -1.92 -1.25
CA LEU A 36 12.06 -1.35 -1.21
C LEU A 36 10.99 -2.31 -1.78
N PRO A 37 11.13 -2.90 -2.99
CA PRO A 37 10.21 -3.91 -3.47
C PRO A 37 10.06 -5.11 -2.53
N GLN A 38 11.15 -5.56 -1.92
CA GLN A 38 11.13 -6.64 -0.92
C GLN A 38 10.35 -6.24 0.33
N ALA A 39 10.62 -5.07 0.89
CA ALA A 39 9.91 -4.57 2.07
C ALA A 39 8.40 -4.39 1.80
N ILE A 40 8.03 -3.85 0.63
CA ILE A 40 6.62 -3.73 0.23
C ILE A 40 5.97 -5.10 0.12
N THR A 41 6.65 -6.04 -0.54
CA THR A 41 6.17 -7.42 -0.69
C THR A 41 5.94 -8.09 0.66
N GLU A 42 6.93 -8.07 1.55
CA GLU A 42 6.82 -8.69 2.87
C GLU A 42 5.71 -8.09 3.72
N GLU A 43 5.52 -6.77 3.66
CA GLU A 43 4.50 -6.10 4.47
C GLU A 43 3.09 -6.33 3.90
N LEU A 44 2.95 -6.32 2.57
CA LEU A 44 1.70 -6.71 1.90
C LEU A 44 1.35 -8.18 2.16
N GLU A 45 2.34 -9.07 2.23
CA GLU A 45 2.15 -10.48 2.56
C GLU A 45 1.75 -10.68 4.03
N ARG A 46 2.36 -9.93 4.95
CA ARG A 46 2.03 -10.00 6.38
C ARG A 46 0.65 -9.41 6.71
N GLY A 47 0.30 -8.25 6.14
CA GLY A 47 -0.92 -7.53 6.47
C GLY A 47 -2.07 -7.79 5.50
N ALA A 48 -1.90 -7.34 4.25
CA ALA A 48 -2.98 -7.33 3.27
C ALA A 48 -3.38 -8.73 2.79
N LEU A 49 -2.42 -9.63 2.61
CA LEU A 49 -2.69 -11.02 2.24
C LEU A 49 -3.36 -11.78 3.39
N ALA A 50 -3.03 -11.48 4.64
CA ALA A 50 -3.68 -12.09 5.80
C ALA A 50 -5.16 -11.68 5.89
N GLU A 51 -5.46 -10.38 5.75
CA GLU A 51 -6.85 -9.89 5.72
C GLU A 51 -7.62 -10.42 4.50
N GLN A 52 -6.99 -10.48 3.32
CA GLN A 52 -7.60 -11.01 2.10
C GLN A 52 -7.85 -12.52 2.21
N THR A 53 -6.91 -13.27 2.77
CA THR A 53 -7.05 -14.71 3.02
C THR A 53 -8.15 -14.97 4.03
N GLN A 54 -8.22 -14.20 5.12
CA GLN A 54 -9.30 -14.29 6.09
C GLN A 54 -10.65 -13.93 5.49
N ALA A 55 -10.73 -12.88 4.66
CA ALA A 55 -11.96 -12.49 3.98
C ALA A 55 -12.43 -13.57 2.98
N ALA A 56 -11.50 -14.18 2.24
CA ALA A 56 -11.80 -15.29 1.33
C ALA A 56 -12.27 -16.55 2.09
N GLN A 57 -11.58 -16.92 3.18
CA GLN A 57 -11.98 -18.04 4.05
C GLN A 57 -13.35 -17.80 4.70
N ALA A 58 -13.61 -16.57 5.17
CA ALA A 58 -14.90 -16.19 5.73
C ALA A 58 -16.02 -16.24 4.69
N LEU A 59 -15.76 -15.84 3.45
CA LEU A 59 -16.70 -15.94 2.34
C LEU A 59 -17.04 -17.40 2.03
N GLU A 60 -16.04 -18.28 1.95
CA GLU A 60 -16.24 -19.71 1.72
C GLU A 60 -16.99 -20.38 2.88
N ALA A 61 -16.67 -20.03 4.12
CA ALA A 61 -17.40 -20.52 5.29
C ALA A 61 -18.86 -20.05 5.29
N ALA A 62 -19.12 -18.78 4.94
CA ALA A 62 -20.47 -18.25 4.82
C ALA A 62 -21.23 -18.90 3.66
N ARG A 63 -20.55 -19.21 2.56
CA ARG A 63 -21.12 -19.94 1.42
C ARG A 63 -21.61 -21.32 1.84
N LYS A 64 -20.79 -22.08 2.57
CA LYS A 64 -21.18 -23.40 3.10
C LYS A 64 -22.39 -23.32 4.02
N LYS A 65 -22.40 -22.36 4.95
CA LYS A 65 -23.57 -22.14 5.84
C LYS A 65 -24.84 -21.83 5.06
N VAL A 66 -24.76 -21.04 3.99
CA VAL A 66 -25.90 -20.73 3.13
C VAL A 66 -26.42 -22.01 2.46
N LEU A 67 -25.54 -22.81 1.86
CA LEU A 67 -25.93 -24.06 1.21
C LEU A 67 -26.51 -25.07 2.21
N GLU A 68 -25.92 -25.20 3.40
CA GLU A 68 -26.41 -26.10 4.46
C GLU A 68 -27.77 -25.67 5.03
N ALA A 69 -27.99 -24.36 5.22
CA ALA A 69 -29.19 -23.86 5.88
C ALA A 69 -30.35 -23.54 4.92
N LEU A 70 -30.04 -23.20 3.67
CA LEU A 70 -31.00 -22.66 2.70
C LEU A 70 -31.12 -23.51 1.44
N GLY A 71 -30.25 -24.51 1.26
CA GLY A 71 -30.24 -25.41 0.10
C GLY A 71 -29.43 -24.88 -1.09
N ASP A 72 -29.26 -25.75 -2.09
CA ASP A 72 -28.44 -25.45 -3.28
C ASP A 72 -29.02 -24.32 -4.16
N ASP A 73 -30.33 -24.08 -4.09
CA ASP A 73 -31.03 -23.01 -4.81
C ASP A 73 -30.75 -21.60 -4.24
N ALA A 74 -30.03 -21.51 -3.13
CA ALA A 74 -29.78 -20.22 -2.47
C ALA A 74 -28.74 -19.36 -3.20
N LEU A 75 -27.86 -19.97 -4.00
CA LEU A 75 -26.79 -19.29 -4.74
C LEU A 75 -26.88 -19.60 -6.23
N ASP A 76 -26.75 -18.57 -7.07
CA ASP A 76 -26.64 -18.76 -8.52
C ASP A 76 -25.24 -19.27 -8.93
N THR A 77 -25.06 -19.60 -10.21
CA THR A 77 -23.77 -20.05 -10.78
C THR A 77 -22.65 -19.02 -10.69
N SER A 78 -22.99 -17.75 -10.46
CA SER A 78 -22.04 -16.65 -10.27
C SER A 78 -21.75 -16.36 -8.78
N GLY A 79 -22.38 -17.10 -7.86
CA GLY A 79 -22.26 -16.89 -6.41
C GLY A 79 -23.07 -15.71 -5.89
N ASN A 80 -24.13 -15.27 -6.55
CA ASN A 80 -25.06 -14.30 -5.99
C ASN A 80 -26.14 -14.99 -5.17
N LEU A 81 -26.46 -14.39 -4.02
CA LEU A 81 -27.53 -14.85 -3.16
C LEU A 81 -28.91 -14.49 -3.74
N ALA A 82 -29.78 -15.50 -3.86
CA ALA A 82 -31.14 -15.30 -4.33
C ALA A 82 -31.92 -14.37 -3.40
N GLU A 83 -32.79 -13.55 -3.98
CA GLU A 83 -33.44 -12.43 -3.28
C GLU A 83 -34.30 -12.87 -2.09
N ALA A 84 -34.94 -14.04 -2.21
CA ALA A 84 -35.73 -14.66 -1.16
C ALA A 84 -34.94 -14.91 0.14
N TYR A 85 -33.63 -15.13 0.05
CA TYR A 85 -32.80 -15.50 1.20
C TYR A 85 -32.00 -14.34 1.79
N ARG A 86 -32.04 -13.14 1.20
CA ARG A 86 -31.29 -11.96 1.66
C ARG A 86 -31.64 -11.52 3.09
N ASN A 87 -32.88 -11.78 3.51
CA ASN A 87 -33.35 -11.41 4.85
C ASN A 87 -33.04 -12.46 5.93
N THR A 88 -32.58 -13.64 5.54
CA THR A 88 -32.20 -14.71 6.48
C THR A 88 -30.86 -14.39 7.16
N LYS A 89 -30.63 -14.99 8.33
CA LYS A 89 -29.36 -14.81 9.06
C LYS A 89 -28.16 -15.25 8.20
N ALA A 90 -28.23 -16.44 7.60
CA ALA A 90 -27.18 -16.98 6.74
C ALA A 90 -26.94 -16.10 5.50
N GLY A 91 -28.01 -15.61 4.88
CA GLY A 91 -27.92 -14.71 3.73
C GLY A 91 -27.25 -13.37 4.04
N LYS A 92 -27.57 -12.77 5.20
CA LYS A 92 -26.91 -11.53 5.65
C LYS A 92 -25.43 -11.73 5.93
N GLU A 93 -25.07 -12.80 6.66
CA GLU A 93 -23.67 -13.17 6.91
C GLU A 93 -22.89 -13.35 5.59
N TYR A 94 -23.51 -13.98 4.59
CA TYR A 94 -22.91 -14.16 3.27
C TYR A 94 -22.71 -12.85 2.50
N LEU A 95 -23.70 -11.96 2.50
CA LEU A 95 -23.58 -10.65 1.85
C LEU A 95 -22.50 -9.77 2.50
N GLU A 96 -22.40 -9.81 3.84
CA GLU A 96 -21.33 -9.12 4.57
C GLU A 96 -19.95 -9.68 4.22
N ALA A 97 -19.79 -11.00 4.21
CA ALA A 97 -18.53 -11.65 3.81
C ALA A 97 -18.16 -11.34 2.36
N GLN A 98 -19.15 -11.34 1.46
CA GLN A 98 -18.96 -11.01 0.04
C GLN A 98 -18.54 -9.55 -0.15
N SER A 99 -19.12 -8.62 0.62
CA SER A 99 -18.73 -7.21 0.62
C SER A 99 -17.30 -7.02 1.11
N ARG A 100 -16.90 -7.69 2.20
CA ARG A 100 -15.53 -7.66 2.72
C ARG A 100 -14.51 -8.21 1.74
N ALA A 101 -14.83 -9.32 1.07
CA ALA A 101 -13.96 -9.91 0.05
C ALA A 101 -13.83 -9.00 -1.19
N LYS A 102 -14.92 -8.37 -1.64
CA LYS A 102 -14.91 -7.39 -2.75
C LYS A 102 -14.20 -6.08 -2.41
N GLY A 103 -14.27 -5.64 -1.14
CA GLY A 103 -13.61 -4.44 -0.65
C GLY A 103 -12.10 -4.60 -0.43
N SER A 104 -11.61 -5.84 -0.39
CA SER A 104 -10.19 -6.12 -0.35
C SER A 104 -9.56 -5.75 -1.71
N ARG A 105 -8.80 -4.65 -1.74
CA ARG A 105 -8.05 -4.25 -2.94
C ARG A 105 -7.04 -5.33 -3.30
N GLY A 106 -6.89 -5.61 -4.60
CA GLY A 106 -5.87 -6.54 -5.08
C GLY A 106 -4.46 -6.05 -4.70
N ARG A 107 -3.53 -7.00 -4.54
CA ARG A 107 -2.12 -6.74 -4.19
C ARG A 107 -1.50 -5.65 -5.05
N GLU A 108 -1.70 -5.71 -6.37
CA GLU A 108 -1.17 -4.75 -7.34
C GLU A 108 -1.68 -3.33 -7.11
N ALA A 109 -2.96 -3.17 -6.74
CA ALA A 109 -3.54 -1.86 -6.47
C ALA A 109 -2.95 -1.25 -5.17
N LEU A 110 -2.74 -2.08 -4.14
CA LEU A 110 -2.11 -1.65 -2.89
C LEU A 110 -0.64 -1.28 -3.10
N GLU A 111 0.08 -2.06 -3.90
CA GLU A 111 1.47 -1.77 -4.27
C GLU A 111 1.60 -0.44 -5.03
N ALA A 112 0.73 -0.21 -6.02
CA ALA A 112 0.69 1.06 -6.75
C ALA A 112 0.39 2.26 -5.83
N ASP A 113 -0.56 2.12 -4.89
CA ASP A 113 -0.87 3.14 -3.89
C ASP A 113 0.35 3.47 -3.02
N ILE A 114 1.12 2.46 -2.58
CA ILE A 114 2.34 2.65 -1.79
C ILE A 114 3.39 3.44 -2.58
N TYR A 115 3.68 3.06 -3.83
CA TYR A 115 4.63 3.78 -4.65
C TYR A 115 4.21 5.23 -4.91
N ASN A 116 2.91 5.48 -5.14
CA ASN A 116 2.37 6.83 -5.31
C ASN A 116 2.52 7.67 -4.03
N HIS A 117 2.27 7.09 -2.86
CA HIS A 117 2.48 7.77 -1.57
C HIS A 117 3.95 8.09 -1.34
N LEU A 118 4.87 7.15 -1.60
CA LEU A 118 6.30 7.38 -1.48
C LEU A 118 6.77 8.49 -2.43
N TYR A 119 6.34 8.46 -3.69
CA TYR A 119 6.64 9.50 -4.65
C TYR A 119 6.12 10.87 -4.21
N THR A 120 4.88 10.95 -3.73
CA THR A 120 4.28 12.19 -3.21
C THR A 120 5.02 12.70 -1.98
N PHE A 121 5.44 11.80 -1.09
CA PHE A 121 6.22 12.15 0.09
C PHE A 121 7.57 12.72 -0.31
N PHE A 122 8.37 11.99 -1.08
CA PHE A 122 9.72 12.42 -1.46
C PHE A 122 9.70 13.67 -2.34
N SER A 123 8.77 13.79 -3.30
CA SER A 123 8.67 14.97 -4.18
C SER A 123 8.38 16.27 -3.46
N ARG A 124 7.74 16.20 -2.28
CA ARG A 124 7.51 17.37 -1.44
C ARG A 124 8.79 17.90 -0.79
N TYR A 125 9.67 16.99 -0.38
CA TYR A 125 10.88 17.34 0.36
C TYR A 125 12.09 17.43 -0.57
N TRP A 126 12.02 16.92 -1.79
CA TRP A 126 13.09 17.00 -2.77
C TRP A 126 12.93 18.22 -3.67
N GLN A 127 13.86 19.18 -3.58
CA GLN A 127 13.91 20.34 -4.47
C GLN A 127 15.35 20.56 -4.94
N GLU A 128 15.55 20.63 -6.27
CA GLU A 128 16.85 20.94 -6.90
C GLU A 128 18.02 20.04 -6.44
N GLY A 129 17.71 18.82 -5.97
CA GLY A 129 18.67 17.90 -5.39
C GLY A 129 19.17 18.36 -4.03
N ASP A 130 18.24 18.74 -3.18
CA ASP A 130 18.40 18.71 -1.74
C ASP A 130 17.07 18.34 -1.07
N PHE A 131 17.16 17.78 0.13
CA PHE A 131 16.00 17.59 0.99
C PHE A 131 15.72 18.85 1.79
N ILE A 132 14.68 19.58 1.41
CA ILE A 132 14.26 20.80 2.09
C ILE A 132 13.27 20.50 3.23
N SER A 133 13.53 21.04 4.42
CA SER A 133 12.58 20.93 5.53
C SER A 133 11.38 21.87 5.33
N ARG A 134 10.31 21.39 4.67
CA ARG A 134 9.06 22.17 4.57
C ARG A 134 8.22 21.98 5.84
N ARG A 135 7.99 23.05 6.61
CA ARG A 135 7.06 23.05 7.75
C ARG A 135 5.65 22.70 7.25
N ARG A 136 5.08 21.60 7.76
CA ARG A 136 3.70 21.20 7.46
C ARG A 136 2.78 21.87 8.48
N TYR A 137 2.05 22.91 8.08
CA TYR A 137 0.93 23.42 8.87
C TYR A 137 -0.25 22.43 8.71
N SER A 138 -0.45 21.57 9.71
CA SER A 138 -1.54 20.59 9.77
C SER A 138 -2.13 20.58 11.18
N LYS A 139 -3.46 20.53 11.30
CA LYS A 139 -4.17 20.46 12.61
C LYS A 139 -4.08 19.08 13.30
N LYS A 140 -3.57 18.04 12.64
CA LYS A 140 -3.36 16.67 13.19
C LYS A 140 -1.89 16.25 12.98
N GLU A 141 -1.28 15.66 14.02
CA GLU A 141 0.16 15.37 14.27
C GLU A 141 0.92 14.56 13.20
N ARG A 142 2.25 14.31 13.28
CA ARG A 142 3.45 15.08 13.68
C ARG A 142 4.66 14.19 13.36
N TYR A 143 5.12 14.18 12.11
CA TYR A 143 6.47 13.73 11.78
C TYR A 143 7.19 14.94 11.19
N ALA A 144 7.97 15.61 12.02
CA ALA A 144 8.98 16.54 11.55
C ALA A 144 10.29 15.76 11.57
N ILE A 145 11.02 15.73 10.45
CA ILE A 145 12.42 15.33 10.49
C ILE A 145 13.14 16.55 11.06
N PRO A 146 13.65 16.51 12.30
CA PRO A 146 14.39 17.65 12.85
C PRO A 146 15.65 17.85 12.01
N TYR A 147 15.79 19.05 11.45
CA TYR A 147 17.04 19.50 10.84
C TYR A 147 18.01 19.82 11.97
N ASN A 148 19.06 19.03 12.16
CA ASN A 148 20.03 19.21 13.24
C ASN A 148 21.05 20.34 12.96
N GLY A 149 21.02 20.97 11.78
CA GLY A 149 21.78 22.18 11.49
C GLY A 149 23.31 22.03 11.55
N GLU A 150 23.84 20.80 11.49
CA GLU A 150 25.29 20.55 11.67
C GLU A 150 26.16 20.81 10.42
N GLU A 151 25.66 21.46 9.37
CA GLU A 151 26.49 21.81 8.19
C GLU A 151 26.32 23.27 7.74
N VAL A 152 26.48 24.23 8.65
CA VAL A 152 26.85 25.60 8.28
C VAL A 152 27.87 26.19 9.27
N TYR A 153 29.11 25.70 9.25
CA TYR A 153 30.34 26.49 9.16
C TYR A 153 31.58 25.59 9.00
#